data_AF-A0A381V6Q9-F1
#
_entry.id   AF-A0A381V6Q9-F1
#
_cell.length_a   1.000
_cell.length_b   1.000
_cell.length_c   1.000
_cell.angle_alpha   90.00
_cell.angle_beta   90.00
_cell.angle_gamma   90.00
#
_symmetry.space_group_name_H-M   'P 1'
#
loop_
_entity.id
_entity.type
_entity.pdbx_description
1 polymer ?
#
loop_
_entity_poly.entity_id
_entity_poly.type
_entity_poly.pdbx_seq_one_letter_code
_entity_poly.pdbx_strand_id
1 'polypeptide(L)'
;MFWFHIFKNWRKQFMSFELNQNYSGFKLIKKEEIAELKSLGLFFEHEGTGAELLVLENDDDNKVFSATFRTPPTNDAGVAHILEHSVLCGSKNFPVKEPFVELMKGSLQTFLNAMTFPDKTMYPVASRNRKDFFNLMNVYMDAVFYPVISEDTFKQEGWHYELTSPDDKIVYKGVVLNEMKGVFSDPESCVDRQLAHSLFPSTTYGYESGGDPERIPNLTYDDFKGFHKKHYHPSNSRIFLYGDGDTNEYLSFLHEKYLKNFDRIEVDTSIKHQRSFRKPKRKSFNYPVSTHESVDKKTYVLLGIKLDKAVNYEHCLSFSILSHLLLGTSASPLRKALIDSQLGSEIIGGGFDDNRADTLFAVGLKGTEAKHEEKILEIIDTTLKNLVKNGIEEDMIRSAVNSVDFRLREANFGGFAKGIVYNIQALGSWLYGKDPFSHLKFEKVMRKIKKKSVQGYFEGLIDRYLIENSHKSILIATPKPGLGKKQEARERKKLKEIKNN
;
A
#
# COMPACT_ATOMS: atom_id res chain seq x y z
N MET A 1 34.18 30.33 -0.30
CA MET A 1 33.41 31.29 -1.13
C MET A 1 32.92 30.72 -2.47
N PHE A 2 33.57 29.72 -3.07
CA PHE A 2 33.12 29.10 -4.33
C PHE A 2 31.87 28.20 -4.22
N TRP A 3 31.67 27.52 -3.08
CA TRP A 3 30.48 26.69 -2.84
C TRP A 3 29.18 27.51 -2.68
N PHE A 4 29.28 28.74 -2.18
CA PHE A 4 28.12 29.64 -2.04
C PHE A 4 27.62 30.22 -3.38
N HIS A 5 28.46 30.21 -4.43
CA HIS A 5 28.11 30.77 -5.74
C HIS A 5 27.38 29.75 -6.63
N ILE A 6 27.69 28.45 -6.50
CA ILE A 6 27.01 27.37 -7.23
C ILE A 6 25.56 27.21 -6.74
N PHE A 7 25.33 27.30 -5.43
CA PHE A 7 23.97 27.29 -4.85
C PHE A 7 23.12 28.51 -5.26
N LYS A 8 23.74 29.66 -5.57
CA LYS A 8 23.02 30.90 -5.94
C LYS A 8 22.59 30.94 -7.41
N ASN A 9 23.31 30.25 -8.30
CA ASN A 9 22.95 30.17 -9.72
C ASN A 9 21.84 29.14 -9.99
N TRP A 10 21.65 28.14 -9.13
CA TRP A 10 20.55 27.18 -9.23
C TRP A 10 19.16 27.82 -8.98
N ARG A 11 19.10 28.86 -8.13
CA ARG A 11 17.85 29.61 -7.84
C ARG A 11 17.36 30.53 -8.97
N LYS A 12 18.17 30.78 -10.01
CA LYS A 12 17.89 31.86 -10.99
C LYS A 12 17.02 31.46 -12.18
N GLN A 13 16.61 30.19 -12.31
CA GLN A 13 15.82 29.72 -13.45
C GLN A 13 14.49 29.05 -13.09
N PHE A 14 14.15 28.99 -11.79
CA PHE A 14 12.78 28.68 -11.36
C PHE A 14 11.97 29.97 -11.40
N MET A 15 11.03 30.08 -12.33
CA MET A 15 9.96 31.07 -12.23
C MET A 15 9.39 31.01 -10.82
N SER A 16 9.37 32.14 -10.11
CA SER A 16 9.00 32.15 -8.70
C SER A 16 7.51 31.89 -8.57
N PHE A 17 7.10 30.63 -8.41
CA PHE A 17 5.72 30.32 -8.05
C PHE A 17 5.39 31.02 -6.72
N GLU A 18 4.36 31.86 -6.76
CA GLU A 18 3.84 32.64 -5.65
C GLU A 18 2.59 31.99 -5.08
N LEU A 19 2.46 32.02 -3.75
CA LEU A 19 1.32 31.43 -3.08
C LEU A 19 0.02 32.10 -3.54
N ASN A 20 -1.03 31.30 -3.68
CA ASN A 20 -2.37 31.67 -4.11
C ASN A 20 -2.50 32.22 -5.55
N GLN A 21 -1.44 32.16 -6.36
CA GLN A 21 -1.52 32.48 -7.79
C GLN A 21 -1.92 31.26 -8.61
N ASN A 22 -2.57 31.52 -9.75
CA ASN A 22 -3.00 30.50 -10.72
C ASN A 22 -1.94 30.34 -11.82
N TYR A 23 -1.63 29.09 -12.15
CA TYR A 23 -0.73 28.69 -13.23
C TYR A 23 -1.41 27.58 -14.03
N SER A 24 -1.87 27.88 -15.24
CA SER A 24 -2.57 26.94 -16.11
C SER A 24 -3.72 26.19 -15.41
N GLY A 25 -4.59 26.91 -14.69
CA GLY A 25 -5.73 26.32 -13.99
C GLY A 25 -5.41 25.74 -12.60
N PHE A 26 -4.15 25.76 -12.17
CA PHE A 26 -3.72 25.29 -10.85
C PHE A 26 -3.37 26.44 -9.93
N LYS A 27 -4.01 26.49 -8.77
CA LYS A 27 -3.68 27.45 -7.72
C LYS A 27 -2.62 26.87 -6.79
N LEU A 28 -1.52 27.60 -6.57
CA LEU A 28 -0.51 27.17 -5.60
C LEU A 28 -1.03 27.38 -4.17
N ILE A 29 -1.22 26.30 -3.42
CA ILE A 29 -1.74 26.33 -2.05
C ILE A 29 -0.62 26.37 -1.04
N LYS A 30 0.46 25.61 -1.27
CA LYS A 30 1.58 25.53 -0.33
C LYS A 30 2.91 25.35 -1.04
N LYS A 31 3.95 25.95 -0.48
CA LYS A 31 5.34 25.90 -0.95
C LYS A 31 6.25 25.66 0.24
N GLU A 32 7.14 24.67 0.17
CA GLU A 32 8.04 24.31 1.26
C GLU A 32 9.36 23.76 0.73
N GLU A 33 10.50 24.20 1.30
CA GLU A 33 11.80 23.60 1.02
C GLU A 33 11.98 22.37 1.91
N ILE A 34 12.22 21.20 1.30
CA ILE A 34 12.43 19.94 1.99
C ILE A 34 13.92 19.59 1.89
N ALA A 35 14.69 20.14 2.84
CA ALA A 35 16.14 20.04 2.83
C ALA A 35 16.63 18.58 2.85
N GLU A 36 15.93 17.70 3.57
CA GLU A 36 16.27 16.27 3.66
C GLU A 36 16.24 15.57 2.30
N LEU A 37 15.36 16.03 1.39
CA LEU A 37 15.16 15.46 0.06
C LEU A 37 15.79 16.32 -1.04
N LYS A 38 16.49 17.41 -0.68
CA LYS A 38 17.03 18.41 -1.62
C LYS A 38 16.00 18.88 -2.65
N SER A 39 14.74 19.04 -2.22
CA SER A 39 13.62 19.30 -3.11
C SER A 39 12.87 20.56 -2.71
N LEU A 40 12.38 21.31 -3.70
CA LEU A 40 11.33 22.30 -3.50
C LEU A 40 9.97 21.62 -3.67
N GLY A 41 9.19 21.60 -2.60
CA GLY A 41 7.83 21.09 -2.59
C GLY A 41 6.81 22.16 -2.97
N LEU A 42 6.00 21.88 -3.99
CA LEU A 42 4.91 22.74 -4.45
C LEU A 42 3.60 21.93 -4.44
N PHE A 43 2.60 22.41 -3.71
CA PHE A 43 1.29 21.77 -3.61
C PHE A 43 0.22 22.68 -4.22
N PHE A 44 -0.42 22.19 -5.28
CA PHE A 44 -1.43 22.89 -6.05
C PHE A 44 -2.80 22.23 -5.93
N GLU A 45 -3.86 23.02 -6.11
CA GLU A 45 -5.23 22.55 -6.35
C GLU A 45 -5.67 23.05 -7.73
N HIS A 46 -6.19 22.16 -8.58
CA HIS A 46 -6.80 22.57 -9.85
C HIS A 46 -8.15 23.24 -9.59
N GLU A 47 -8.31 24.50 -10.01
CA GLU A 47 -9.48 25.32 -9.63
C GLU A 47 -10.81 24.76 -10.15
N GLY A 48 -10.81 24.19 -11.36
CA GLY A 48 -12.03 23.66 -11.99
C GLY A 48 -12.53 22.35 -11.36
N THR A 49 -11.63 21.52 -10.82
CA THR A 49 -11.97 20.15 -10.40
C THR A 49 -11.70 19.84 -8.94
N GLY A 50 -10.86 20.62 -8.26
CA GLY A 50 -10.31 20.30 -6.96
C GLY A 50 -9.24 19.20 -6.96
N ALA A 51 -8.73 18.78 -8.13
CA ALA A 51 -7.65 17.80 -8.20
C ALA A 51 -6.40 18.32 -7.47
N GLU A 52 -5.83 17.49 -6.61
CA GLU A 52 -4.65 17.85 -5.82
C GLU A 52 -3.38 17.43 -6.57
N LEU A 53 -2.39 18.32 -6.66
CA LEU A 53 -1.10 18.06 -7.31
C LEU A 53 0.06 18.40 -6.37
N LEU A 54 0.95 17.43 -6.15
CA LEU A 54 2.19 17.60 -5.41
C LEU A 54 3.39 17.48 -6.37
N VAL A 55 4.21 18.53 -6.45
CA VAL A 55 5.46 18.54 -7.22
C VAL A 55 6.64 18.64 -6.26
N LEU A 56 7.63 17.75 -6.42
CA LEU A 56 8.94 17.82 -5.77
C LEU A 56 10.00 18.13 -6.84
N GLU A 57 10.35 19.42 -6.98
CA GLU A 57 11.39 19.87 -7.91
C GLU A 57 12.79 19.65 -7.32
N ASN A 58 13.69 18.97 -8.04
CA ASN A 58 15.09 18.73 -7.64
C ASN A 58 16.00 18.45 -8.85
N ASP A 59 17.23 17.99 -8.60
CA ASP A 59 18.26 17.72 -9.62
C ASP A 59 18.30 16.26 -10.12
N ASP A 60 17.33 15.43 -9.72
CA ASP A 60 17.25 14.03 -10.14
C ASP A 60 16.68 13.94 -11.56
N ASP A 61 17.50 13.40 -12.48
CA ASP A 61 17.11 13.26 -13.88
C ASP A 61 16.06 12.15 -14.10
N ASN A 62 15.84 11.29 -13.11
CA ASN A 62 14.85 10.22 -13.15
C ASN A 62 13.48 10.72 -12.66
N LYS A 63 12.74 11.32 -13.58
CA LYS A 63 11.43 11.93 -13.31
C LYS A 63 10.40 10.87 -12.96
N VAL A 64 9.52 11.18 -12.03
CA VAL A 64 8.40 10.31 -11.63
C VAL A 64 7.09 11.06 -11.81
N PHE A 65 6.11 10.39 -12.38
CA PHE A 65 4.71 10.80 -12.40
C PHE A 65 3.87 9.72 -11.72
N SER A 66 2.82 10.12 -11.00
CA SER A 66 1.82 9.18 -10.53
C SER A 66 0.45 9.82 -10.45
N ALA A 67 -0.58 9.13 -10.94
CA ALA A 67 -1.96 9.41 -10.60
C ALA A 67 -2.42 8.41 -9.53
N THR A 68 -2.94 8.93 -8.41
CA THR A 68 -3.47 8.11 -7.31
C THR A 68 -4.93 8.47 -7.05
N PHE A 69 -5.77 7.46 -6.86
CA PHE A 69 -7.18 7.62 -6.47
C PHE A 69 -7.42 6.92 -5.15
N ARG A 70 -8.22 7.54 -4.27
CA ARG A 70 -8.68 6.87 -3.06
C ARG A 70 -9.83 5.92 -3.44
N THR A 71 -9.64 4.62 -3.25
CA THR A 71 -10.50 3.53 -3.76
C THR A 71 -10.88 2.55 -2.64
N PRO A 72 -11.52 3.00 -1.55
CA PRO A 72 -11.84 2.14 -0.42
C PRO A 72 -12.82 1.02 -0.84
N PRO A 73 -12.47 -0.27 -0.74
CA PRO A 73 -13.40 -1.37 -1.01
C PRO A 73 -14.59 -1.37 -0.04
N THR A 74 -15.74 -1.80 -0.55
CA THR A 74 -16.99 -2.02 0.22
C THR A 74 -17.40 -3.49 0.29
N ASN A 75 -16.65 -4.36 -0.37
CA ASN A 75 -16.81 -5.82 -0.41
C ASN A 75 -15.48 -6.47 -0.83
N ASP A 76 -15.44 -7.81 -0.82
CA ASP A 76 -14.27 -8.60 -1.21
C ASP A 76 -14.22 -8.92 -2.73
N ALA A 77 -14.97 -8.22 -3.59
CA ALA A 77 -15.07 -8.58 -5.01
C ALA A 77 -13.89 -8.08 -5.86
N GLY A 78 -12.96 -7.31 -5.28
CA GLY A 78 -11.73 -6.88 -5.95
C GLY A 78 -11.93 -5.82 -7.03
N VAL A 79 -13.02 -5.05 -7.00
CA VAL A 79 -13.36 -4.10 -8.07
C VAL A 79 -12.26 -3.06 -8.36
N ALA A 80 -11.54 -2.59 -7.33
CA ALA A 80 -10.44 -1.65 -7.49
C ALA A 80 -9.25 -2.29 -8.23
N HIS A 81 -8.95 -3.56 -7.93
CA HIS A 81 -7.88 -4.31 -8.57
C HIS A 81 -8.21 -4.67 -10.02
N ILE A 82 -9.45 -5.11 -10.29
CA ILE A 82 -9.92 -5.38 -11.65
C ILE A 82 -9.91 -4.11 -12.50
N LEU A 83 -10.30 -2.96 -11.94
CA LEU A 83 -10.18 -1.69 -12.63
C LEU A 83 -8.74 -1.28 -12.87
N GLU A 84 -7.84 -1.56 -11.93
CA GLU A 84 -6.42 -1.25 -12.09
C GLU A 84 -5.82 -1.88 -13.35
N HIS A 85 -6.12 -3.16 -13.59
CA HIS A 85 -5.81 -3.83 -14.84
C HIS A 85 -6.58 -3.24 -16.03
N SER A 86 -7.90 -3.14 -15.90
CA SER A 86 -8.80 -2.85 -17.03
C SER A 86 -8.58 -1.47 -17.65
N VAL A 87 -8.22 -0.46 -16.85
CA VAL A 87 -7.98 0.90 -17.39
C VAL A 87 -6.73 0.96 -18.27
N LEU A 88 -5.81 0.01 -18.11
CA LEU A 88 -4.59 -0.12 -18.90
C LEU A 88 -4.79 -0.93 -20.20
N CYS A 89 -6.01 -1.41 -20.48
CA CYS A 89 -6.37 -2.16 -21.70
C CYS A 89 -6.86 -1.28 -22.87
N GLY A 90 -6.50 0.00 -22.87
CA GLY A 90 -6.88 0.95 -23.91
C GLY A 90 -7.71 2.11 -23.40
N SER A 91 -7.64 3.22 -24.12
CA SER A 91 -8.28 4.48 -23.75
C SER A 91 -8.70 5.26 -25.00
N LYS A 92 -9.43 6.35 -24.81
CA LYS A 92 -10.01 7.15 -25.90
C LYS A 92 -8.97 7.57 -26.96
N ASN A 93 -7.82 8.06 -26.52
CA ASN A 93 -6.74 8.52 -27.40
C ASN A 93 -5.74 7.42 -27.74
N PHE A 94 -5.75 6.30 -27.00
CA PHE A 94 -4.91 5.12 -27.25
C PHE A 94 -5.75 3.83 -27.29
N PRO A 95 -6.59 3.64 -28.32
CA PRO A 95 -7.57 2.55 -28.37
C PRO A 95 -6.96 1.19 -28.78
N VAL A 96 -5.65 1.02 -28.62
CA VAL A 96 -4.98 -0.26 -28.86
C VAL A 96 -5.25 -1.19 -27.67
N LYS A 97 -5.24 -2.51 -27.91
CA LYS A 97 -5.70 -3.51 -26.92
C LYS A 97 -4.87 -3.53 -25.62
N GLU A 98 -3.56 -3.29 -25.71
CA GLU A 98 -2.65 -3.35 -24.55
C GLU A 98 -1.57 -2.25 -24.64
N PRO A 99 -1.92 -0.95 -24.52
CA PRO A 99 -0.95 0.13 -24.60
C PRO A 99 0.17 -0.01 -23.57
N PHE A 100 -0.14 -0.52 -22.37
CA PHE A 100 0.84 -0.76 -21.31
C PHE A 100 1.96 -1.71 -21.74
N VAL A 101 1.63 -2.80 -22.46
CA VAL A 101 2.61 -3.77 -22.96
C VAL A 101 3.52 -3.16 -24.02
N GLU A 102 2.95 -2.33 -24.90
CA GLU A 102 3.74 -1.64 -25.93
C GLU A 102 4.66 -0.58 -25.33
N LEU A 103 4.24 0.10 -24.26
CA LEU A 103 5.12 0.97 -23.48
C LEU A 103 6.25 0.18 -22.81
N MET A 104 5.98 -0.98 -22.21
CA MET A 104 7.04 -1.82 -21.62
C MET A 104 8.12 -2.21 -22.63
N LYS A 105 7.74 -2.46 -23.89
CA LYS A 105 8.66 -2.89 -24.95
C LYS A 105 9.40 -1.73 -25.63
N GLY A 106 8.74 -0.57 -25.77
CA GLY A 106 9.18 0.50 -26.67
C GLY A 106 9.56 1.83 -26.00
N SER A 107 9.34 1.97 -24.69
CA SER A 107 9.69 3.20 -23.95
C SER A 107 11.10 3.14 -23.36
N LEU A 108 11.59 4.30 -22.90
CA LEU A 108 12.82 4.43 -22.13
C LEU A 108 12.54 4.50 -20.62
N GLN A 109 11.46 3.84 -20.18
CA GLN A 109 11.01 3.83 -18.80
C GLN A 109 12.08 3.22 -17.88
N THR A 110 12.22 3.81 -16.70
CA THR A 110 12.98 3.24 -15.57
C THR A 110 12.05 2.57 -14.56
N PHE A 111 10.78 2.93 -14.58
CA PHE A 111 9.71 2.23 -13.87
C PHE A 111 8.38 2.37 -14.62
N LEU A 112 7.61 1.29 -14.71
CA LEU A 112 6.29 1.27 -15.32
C LEU A 112 5.44 0.22 -14.60
N ASN A 113 4.45 0.64 -13.83
CA ASN A 113 3.55 -0.29 -13.14
C ASN A 113 2.22 0.38 -12.77
N ALA A 114 1.35 -0.38 -12.11
CA ALA A 114 0.23 0.10 -11.33
C ALA A 114 0.09 -0.78 -10.08
N MET A 115 -0.57 -0.25 -9.04
CA MET A 115 -0.62 -0.88 -7.73
C MET A 115 -1.96 -0.62 -7.04
N THR A 116 -2.59 -1.69 -6.58
CA THR A 116 -3.78 -1.63 -5.73
C THR A 116 -3.42 -1.88 -4.28
N PHE A 117 -3.58 -0.86 -3.43
CA PHE A 117 -3.43 -0.91 -1.98
C PHE A 117 -4.80 -1.14 -1.31
N PRO A 118 -4.85 -1.36 0.01
CA PRO A 118 -6.12 -1.57 0.72
C PRO A 118 -7.15 -0.43 0.61
N ASP A 119 -6.76 0.78 0.22
CA ASP A 119 -7.62 1.97 0.17
C ASP A 119 -7.30 2.98 -0.95
N LYS A 120 -6.37 2.64 -1.83
CA LYS A 120 -5.96 3.49 -2.95
C LYS A 120 -5.47 2.65 -4.12
N THR A 121 -5.60 3.22 -5.32
CA THR A 121 -5.02 2.68 -6.54
C THR A 121 -4.07 3.72 -7.11
N MET A 122 -2.84 3.30 -7.42
CA MET A 122 -1.75 4.19 -7.82
C MET A 122 -1.16 3.74 -9.15
N TYR A 123 -0.94 4.69 -10.06
CA TYR A 123 -0.43 4.45 -11.40
C TYR A 123 0.88 5.24 -11.62
N PRO A 124 2.03 4.74 -11.14
CA PRO A 124 3.30 5.45 -11.26
C PRO A 124 4.11 5.02 -12.49
N VAL A 125 4.79 6.00 -13.08
CA VAL A 125 5.77 5.81 -14.14
C VAL A 125 7.02 6.62 -13.83
N ALA A 126 8.16 6.18 -14.33
CA ALA A 126 9.41 6.90 -14.23
C ALA A 126 10.20 6.83 -15.54
N SER A 127 10.90 7.92 -15.88
CA SER A 127 11.78 7.95 -17.03
C SER A 127 12.85 9.03 -16.87
N ARG A 128 14.06 8.73 -17.33
CA ARG A 128 15.15 9.72 -17.42
C ARG A 128 15.05 10.57 -18.67
N ASN A 129 14.30 10.12 -19.67
CA ASN A 129 14.13 10.84 -20.93
C ASN A 129 12.87 11.72 -20.87
N ARG A 130 13.02 13.03 -21.07
CA ARG A 130 11.90 13.98 -21.00
C ARG A 130 10.76 13.67 -21.98
N LYS A 131 11.06 13.33 -23.23
CA LYS A 131 10.02 13.04 -24.24
C LYS A 131 9.25 11.77 -23.88
N ASP A 132 9.99 10.74 -23.49
CA ASP A 132 9.42 9.50 -23.01
C ASP A 132 8.54 9.70 -21.77
N PHE A 133 9.00 10.49 -20.79
CA PHE A 133 8.23 10.84 -19.60
C PHE A 133 6.85 11.46 -19.93
N PHE A 134 6.81 12.44 -20.83
CA PHE A 134 5.54 13.02 -21.27
C PHE A 134 4.67 12.04 -22.05
N ASN A 135 5.26 11.13 -22.85
CA ASN A 135 4.50 10.07 -23.54
C ASN A 135 3.84 9.13 -22.52
N LEU A 136 4.60 8.67 -21.50
CA LEU A 136 4.10 7.81 -20.44
C LEU A 136 2.98 8.49 -19.65
N MET A 137 3.17 9.74 -19.23
CA MET A 137 2.15 10.53 -18.54
C MET A 137 0.88 10.69 -19.40
N ASN A 138 1.01 10.90 -20.72
CA ASN A 138 -0.11 11.01 -21.65
C ASN A 138 -0.92 9.71 -21.72
N VAL A 139 -0.24 8.56 -21.87
CA VAL A 139 -0.94 7.27 -21.92
C VAL A 139 -1.63 6.97 -20.58
N TYR A 140 -0.95 7.20 -19.46
CA TYR A 140 -1.48 6.93 -18.13
C TYR A 140 -2.66 7.83 -17.74
N MET A 141 -2.58 9.13 -18.05
CA MET A 141 -3.68 10.06 -17.80
C MET A 141 -4.92 9.71 -18.63
N ASP A 142 -4.73 9.30 -19.89
CA ASP A 142 -5.84 8.86 -20.74
C ASP A 142 -6.44 7.53 -20.26
N ALA A 143 -5.59 6.59 -19.85
CA ALA A 143 -6.01 5.33 -19.24
C ALA A 143 -6.89 5.56 -18.01
N VAL A 144 -6.47 6.37 -17.04
CA VAL A 144 -7.25 6.50 -15.79
C VAL A 144 -8.54 7.31 -15.97
N PHE A 145 -8.55 8.35 -16.81
CA PHE A 145 -9.72 9.24 -16.95
C PHE A 145 -10.67 8.86 -18.08
N TYR A 146 -10.17 8.30 -19.18
CA TYR A 146 -10.94 7.96 -20.37
C TYR A 146 -10.70 6.52 -20.86
N PRO A 147 -10.77 5.50 -19.98
CA PRO A 147 -10.51 4.13 -20.39
C PRO A 147 -11.60 3.55 -21.28
N VAL A 148 -11.22 2.59 -22.12
CA VAL A 148 -12.15 1.70 -22.84
C VAL A 148 -12.39 0.45 -21.99
N ILE A 149 -13.18 0.60 -20.93
CA ILE A 149 -13.57 -0.49 -20.03
C ILE A 149 -14.85 -1.20 -20.52
N SER A 150 -14.79 -1.86 -21.68
CA SER A 150 -15.91 -2.60 -22.25
C SER A 150 -16.29 -3.83 -21.40
N GLU A 151 -17.43 -4.45 -21.69
CA GLU A 151 -17.82 -5.70 -21.02
C GLU A 151 -16.83 -6.83 -21.32
N ASP A 152 -16.23 -6.84 -22.52
CA ASP A 152 -15.20 -7.82 -22.88
C ASP A 152 -13.91 -7.58 -22.09
N THR A 153 -13.49 -6.31 -21.90
CA THR A 153 -12.37 -5.97 -21.02
C THR A 153 -12.64 -6.44 -19.59
N PHE A 154 -13.84 -6.18 -19.07
CA PHE A 154 -14.26 -6.64 -17.75
C PHE A 154 -14.22 -8.18 -17.62
N LYS A 155 -14.72 -8.91 -18.63
CA LYS A 155 -14.68 -10.38 -18.66
C LYS A 155 -13.26 -10.92 -18.71
N GLN A 156 -12.40 -10.33 -19.54
CA GLN A 156 -11.01 -10.74 -19.69
C GLN A 156 -10.21 -10.51 -18.40
N GLU A 157 -10.20 -9.28 -17.89
CA GLU A 157 -9.36 -8.89 -16.76
C GLU A 157 -9.96 -9.32 -15.42
N GLY A 158 -11.29 -9.23 -15.28
CA GLY A 158 -12.00 -9.57 -14.04
C GLY A 158 -12.33 -11.05 -13.95
N TRP A 159 -13.50 -11.41 -14.46
CA TRP A 159 -13.97 -12.79 -14.49
C TRP A 159 -15.09 -13.01 -15.52
N HIS A 160 -15.22 -14.24 -16.01
CA HIS A 160 -16.34 -14.71 -16.82
C HIS A 160 -16.52 -16.22 -16.69
N TYR A 161 -17.66 -16.71 -17.17
CA TYR A 161 -17.86 -18.12 -17.45
C TYR A 161 -17.29 -18.48 -18.81
N GLU A 162 -16.52 -19.55 -18.90
CA GLU A 162 -16.03 -20.07 -20.17
C GLU A 162 -16.56 -21.48 -20.45
N LEU A 163 -16.99 -21.69 -21.69
CA LEU A 163 -17.52 -22.94 -22.21
C LEU A 163 -17.12 -23.07 -23.68
N THR A 164 -16.22 -24.01 -24.00
CA THR A 164 -15.69 -24.19 -25.37
C THR A 164 -16.66 -24.99 -26.27
N SER A 165 -17.38 -25.95 -25.70
CA SER A 165 -18.42 -26.76 -26.36
C SER A 165 -19.63 -26.95 -25.45
N PRO A 166 -20.87 -27.12 -25.98
CA PRO A 166 -22.04 -27.44 -25.17
C PRO A 166 -21.87 -28.65 -24.24
N ASP A 167 -21.00 -29.60 -24.56
CA ASP A 167 -20.73 -30.79 -23.74
C ASP A 167 -19.67 -30.56 -22.65
N ASP A 168 -18.89 -29.47 -22.75
CA ASP A 168 -17.79 -29.19 -21.85
C ASP A 168 -18.26 -28.74 -20.47
N LYS A 169 -17.35 -28.80 -19.49
CA LYS A 169 -17.62 -28.24 -18.16
C LYS A 169 -17.43 -26.72 -18.23
N ILE A 170 -18.44 -25.97 -17.80
CA ILE A 170 -18.31 -24.54 -17.60
C ILE A 170 -17.31 -24.27 -16.48
N VAL A 171 -16.41 -23.30 -16.66
CA VAL A 171 -15.37 -22.91 -15.70
C VAL A 171 -15.36 -21.39 -15.52
N TYR A 172 -14.83 -20.91 -14.39
CA TYR A 172 -14.49 -19.49 -14.28
C TYR A 172 -13.12 -19.22 -14.91
N LYS A 173 -12.99 -18.14 -15.67
CA LYS A 173 -11.71 -17.57 -16.11
C LYS A 173 -11.69 -16.06 -15.88
N GLY A 174 -10.49 -15.47 -15.91
CA GLY A 174 -10.23 -14.04 -15.72
C GLY A 174 -8.81 -13.82 -15.22
N VAL A 175 -8.15 -12.73 -15.61
CA VAL A 175 -6.76 -12.45 -15.22
C VAL A 175 -6.64 -12.30 -13.70
N VAL A 176 -7.36 -11.35 -13.11
CA VAL A 176 -7.33 -11.06 -11.67
C VAL A 176 -7.89 -12.22 -10.84
N LEU A 177 -8.92 -12.91 -11.33
CA LEU A 177 -9.42 -14.12 -10.65
C LEU A 177 -8.32 -15.18 -10.50
N ASN A 178 -7.55 -15.44 -11.56
CA ASN A 178 -6.47 -16.43 -11.54
C ASN A 178 -5.27 -15.94 -10.73
N GLU A 179 -4.94 -14.65 -10.82
CA GLU A 179 -3.92 -14.03 -9.99
C GLU A 179 -4.23 -14.19 -8.50
N MET A 180 -5.45 -13.84 -8.07
CA MET A 180 -5.83 -13.95 -6.66
C MET A 180 -5.94 -15.41 -6.20
N LYS A 181 -6.29 -16.35 -7.09
CA LYS A 181 -6.16 -17.80 -6.81
C LYS A 181 -4.69 -18.18 -6.56
N GLY A 182 -3.76 -17.60 -7.31
CA GLY A 182 -2.31 -17.73 -7.11
C GLY A 182 -1.85 -17.13 -5.79
N VAL A 183 -2.24 -15.89 -5.47
CA VAL A 183 -1.91 -15.22 -4.20
C VAL A 183 -2.40 -16.05 -3.01
N PHE A 184 -3.66 -16.48 -3.00
CA PHE A 184 -4.20 -17.30 -1.90
C PHE A 184 -3.82 -18.79 -1.98
N SER A 185 -2.96 -19.19 -2.92
CA SER A 185 -2.26 -20.48 -2.84
C SER A 185 -1.12 -20.46 -1.82
N ASP A 186 -0.61 -19.27 -1.50
CA ASP A 186 0.30 -19.04 -0.39
C ASP A 186 -0.48 -18.90 0.95
N PRO A 187 -0.23 -19.77 1.94
CA PRO A 187 -0.87 -19.67 3.24
C PRO A 187 -0.57 -18.39 4.01
N GLU A 188 0.62 -17.77 3.82
CA GLU A 188 0.99 -16.53 4.51
C GLU A 188 0.10 -15.37 4.04
N SER A 189 -0.13 -15.26 2.72
CA SER A 189 -1.13 -14.34 2.15
C SER A 189 -2.54 -14.55 2.71
N CYS A 190 -2.95 -15.81 2.96
CA CYS A 190 -4.23 -16.09 3.64
C CYS A 190 -4.23 -15.59 5.09
N VAL A 191 -3.13 -15.78 5.83
CA VAL A 191 -2.98 -15.32 7.21
C VAL A 191 -3.07 -13.79 7.30
N ASP A 192 -2.35 -13.08 6.44
CA ASP A 192 -2.34 -11.61 6.41
C ASP A 192 -3.72 -11.02 6.13
N ARG A 193 -4.45 -11.59 5.16
CA ARG A 193 -5.84 -11.24 4.90
C ARG A 193 -6.72 -11.46 6.13
N GLN A 194 -6.65 -12.65 6.74
CA GLN A 194 -7.48 -12.95 7.90
C GLN A 194 -7.13 -12.05 9.10
N LEU A 195 -5.89 -11.55 9.19
CA LEU A 195 -5.46 -10.59 10.20
C LEU A 195 -6.11 -9.24 10.00
N ALA A 196 -6.04 -8.70 8.79
CA ALA A 196 -6.69 -7.43 8.45
C ALA A 196 -8.21 -7.51 8.73
N HIS A 197 -8.88 -8.58 8.30
CA HIS A 197 -10.31 -8.80 8.55
C HIS A 197 -10.65 -8.86 10.05
N SER A 198 -9.75 -9.43 10.87
CA SER A 198 -9.98 -9.58 12.31
C SER A 198 -9.76 -8.27 13.08
N LEU A 199 -8.72 -7.52 12.71
CA LEU A 199 -8.36 -6.24 13.31
C LEU A 199 -9.30 -5.11 12.88
N PHE A 200 -9.70 -5.05 11.62
CA PHE A 200 -10.42 -3.90 11.04
C PHE A 200 -11.84 -4.19 10.54
N PRO A 201 -12.68 -4.95 11.27
CA PRO A 201 -13.95 -5.49 10.77
C PRO A 201 -15.03 -4.45 10.46
N SER A 202 -14.84 -3.19 10.85
CA SER A 202 -15.82 -2.11 10.70
C SER A 202 -15.35 -1.00 9.76
N THR A 203 -14.25 -1.21 9.05
CA THR A 203 -13.67 -0.25 8.10
C THR A 203 -13.41 -0.94 6.77
N THR A 204 -12.99 -0.18 5.76
CA THR A 204 -12.64 -0.69 4.43
C THR A 204 -11.56 -1.78 4.48
N TYR A 205 -10.65 -1.71 5.46
CA TYR A 205 -9.58 -2.70 5.67
C TYR A 205 -10.07 -4.06 6.19
N GLY A 206 -11.38 -4.19 6.47
CA GLY A 206 -12.02 -5.47 6.76
C GLY A 206 -12.36 -6.28 5.50
N TYR A 207 -12.12 -5.73 4.32
CA TYR A 207 -12.31 -6.37 3.01
C TYR A 207 -10.98 -6.63 2.31
N GLU A 208 -11.01 -7.55 1.35
CA GLU A 208 -9.90 -7.84 0.45
C GLU A 208 -9.97 -6.97 -0.83
N SER A 209 -9.12 -5.94 -0.90
CA SER A 209 -9.07 -5.02 -2.05
C SER A 209 -8.60 -5.69 -3.34
N GLY A 210 -7.75 -6.71 -3.24
CA GLY A 210 -7.29 -7.50 -4.39
C GLY A 210 -8.37 -8.41 -4.97
N GLY A 211 -9.37 -8.76 -4.15
CA GLY A 211 -10.46 -9.67 -4.48
C GLY A 211 -10.29 -11.07 -3.91
N ASP A 212 -11.31 -11.55 -3.20
CA ASP A 212 -11.42 -12.95 -2.81
C ASP A 212 -11.89 -13.78 -4.01
N PRO A 213 -11.17 -14.84 -4.43
CA PRO A 213 -11.61 -15.72 -5.52
C PRO A 213 -13.03 -16.27 -5.38
N GLU A 214 -13.54 -16.48 -4.15
CA GLU A 214 -14.92 -16.91 -3.93
C GLU A 214 -15.95 -15.78 -4.13
N ARG A 215 -15.51 -14.51 -4.14
CA ARG A 215 -16.35 -13.30 -4.20
C ARG A 215 -16.20 -12.50 -5.48
N ILE A 216 -15.05 -12.56 -6.16
CA ILE A 216 -14.83 -11.95 -7.48
C ILE A 216 -15.98 -12.28 -8.45
N PRO A 217 -16.46 -13.54 -8.55
CA PRO A 217 -17.59 -13.88 -9.44
C PRO A 217 -18.96 -13.27 -9.09
N ASN A 218 -19.04 -12.43 -8.05
CA ASN A 218 -20.26 -11.68 -7.73
C ASN A 218 -20.18 -10.23 -8.24
N LEU A 219 -19.03 -9.78 -8.75
CA LEU A 219 -18.90 -8.44 -9.32
C LEU A 219 -19.69 -8.36 -10.64
N THR A 220 -20.57 -7.38 -10.76
CA THR A 220 -21.30 -7.09 -12.00
C THR A 220 -20.58 -6.04 -12.83
N TYR A 221 -20.80 -6.05 -14.15
CA TYR A 221 -20.24 -5.03 -15.05
C TYR A 221 -20.75 -3.61 -14.72
N ASP A 222 -21.98 -3.48 -14.23
CA ASP A 222 -22.53 -2.19 -13.82
C ASP A 222 -21.88 -1.67 -12.53
N ASP A 223 -21.65 -2.53 -11.54
CA ASP A 223 -20.89 -2.16 -10.33
C ASP A 223 -19.45 -1.75 -10.68
N PHE A 224 -18.82 -2.46 -11.61
CA PHE A 224 -17.50 -2.17 -12.12
C PHE A 224 -17.42 -0.78 -12.79
N LYS A 225 -18.32 -0.47 -13.74
CA LYS A 225 -18.41 0.87 -14.35
C LYS A 225 -18.77 1.94 -13.32
N GLY A 226 -19.70 1.63 -12.41
CA GLY A 226 -20.14 2.53 -11.35
C GLY A 226 -18.99 2.90 -10.41
N PHE A 227 -18.12 1.95 -10.11
CA PHE A 227 -16.93 2.19 -9.29
C PHE A 227 -15.94 3.12 -9.99
N HIS A 228 -15.65 2.92 -11.28
CA HIS A 228 -14.79 3.83 -12.06
C HIS A 228 -15.38 5.24 -12.08
N LYS A 229 -16.64 5.39 -12.50
CA LYS A 229 -17.35 6.67 -12.58
C LYS A 229 -17.30 7.45 -11.27
N LYS A 230 -17.42 6.75 -10.13
CA LYS A 230 -17.37 7.36 -8.80
C LYS A 230 -15.95 7.74 -8.38
N HIS A 231 -14.98 6.83 -8.49
CA HIS A 231 -13.67 6.99 -7.82
C HIS A 231 -12.57 7.58 -8.71
N TYR A 232 -12.68 7.48 -10.03
CA TYR A 232 -11.67 7.94 -10.99
C TYR A 232 -11.92 9.38 -11.49
N HIS A 233 -12.77 10.13 -10.79
CA HIS A 233 -12.99 11.55 -11.07
C HIS A 233 -11.80 12.40 -10.58
N PRO A 234 -11.36 13.46 -11.30
CA PRO A 234 -10.27 14.32 -10.85
C PRO A 234 -10.41 14.91 -9.45
N SER A 235 -11.64 15.17 -8.98
CA SER A 235 -11.90 15.63 -7.61
C SER A 235 -11.47 14.64 -6.51
N ASN A 236 -11.22 13.37 -6.86
CA ASN A 236 -10.68 12.35 -5.97
C ASN A 236 -9.22 11.98 -6.28
N SER A 237 -8.58 12.68 -7.24
CA SER A 237 -7.22 12.37 -7.67
C SER A 237 -6.17 13.11 -6.85
N ARG A 238 -5.04 12.42 -6.69
CA ARG A 238 -3.79 12.91 -6.11
C ARG A 238 -2.71 12.67 -7.13
N ILE A 239 -2.27 13.74 -7.78
CA ILE A 239 -1.26 13.67 -8.84
C ILE A 239 0.10 14.04 -8.25
N PHE A 240 1.12 13.24 -8.52
CA PHE A 240 2.46 13.45 -8.00
C PHE A 240 3.47 13.58 -9.13
N LEU A 241 4.38 14.54 -9.00
CA LEU A 241 5.50 14.78 -9.92
C LEU A 241 6.80 14.96 -9.13
N TYR A 242 7.90 14.41 -9.64
CA TYR A 242 9.22 14.50 -9.03
C TYR A 242 10.32 14.58 -10.09
N GLY A 243 11.39 15.33 -9.82
CA GLY A 243 12.61 15.36 -10.61
C GLY A 243 12.98 16.76 -11.14
N ASP A 244 13.85 16.78 -12.14
CA ASP A 244 14.44 17.97 -12.79
C ASP A 244 13.60 18.56 -13.95
N GLY A 245 12.31 18.26 -14.05
CA GLY A 245 11.46 18.79 -15.12
C GLY A 245 10.88 20.18 -14.86
N ASP A 246 10.24 20.77 -15.88
CA ASP A 246 9.62 22.09 -15.80
C ASP A 246 8.18 22.00 -15.30
N THR A 247 7.92 22.53 -14.10
CA THR A 247 6.59 22.55 -13.50
C THR A 247 5.55 23.28 -14.37
N ASN A 248 5.89 24.39 -15.05
CA ASN A 248 4.90 25.08 -15.87
C ASN A 248 4.44 24.24 -17.06
N GLU A 249 5.35 23.44 -17.61
CA GLU A 249 5.02 22.48 -18.67
C GLU A 249 4.10 21.38 -18.15
N TYR A 250 4.37 20.85 -16.95
CA TYR A 250 3.51 19.86 -16.31
C TYR A 250 2.10 20.38 -16.04
N LEU A 251 1.98 21.57 -15.45
CA LEU A 251 0.69 22.19 -15.16
C LEU A 251 -0.12 22.41 -16.44
N SER A 252 0.52 22.97 -17.46
CA SER A 252 -0.12 23.21 -18.76
C SER A 252 -0.55 21.91 -19.44
N PHE A 253 0.30 20.88 -19.41
CA PHE A 253 -0.03 19.56 -19.96
C PHE A 253 -1.26 18.95 -19.28
N LEU A 254 -1.27 18.90 -17.94
CA LEU A 254 -2.35 18.29 -17.16
C LEU A 254 -3.67 19.03 -17.37
N HIS A 255 -3.65 20.36 -17.34
CA HIS A 255 -4.83 21.19 -17.54
C HIS A 255 -5.38 21.06 -18.95
N GLU A 256 -4.56 21.35 -19.96
CA GLU A 256 -5.01 21.45 -21.34
C GLU A 256 -5.50 20.13 -21.92
N LYS A 257 -4.85 19.02 -21.56
CA LYS A 257 -5.20 17.72 -22.12
C LYS A 257 -6.30 16.99 -21.34
N TYR A 258 -6.35 17.14 -20.02
CA TYR A 258 -7.16 16.25 -19.18
C TYR A 258 -8.14 16.99 -18.28
N LEU A 259 -7.68 17.96 -17.48
CA LEU A 259 -8.48 18.45 -16.36
C LEU A 259 -9.48 19.57 -16.72
N LYS A 260 -9.23 20.37 -17.76
CA LYS A 260 -10.07 21.54 -18.08
C LYS A 260 -11.53 21.23 -18.45
N ASN A 261 -11.83 19.99 -18.85
CA ASN A 261 -13.16 19.56 -19.30
C ASN A 261 -13.97 18.83 -18.21
N PHE A 262 -13.49 18.82 -16.96
CA PHE A 262 -14.21 18.27 -15.82
C PHE A 262 -14.68 19.39 -14.90
N ASP A 263 -15.89 19.24 -14.38
CA ASP A 263 -16.41 20.08 -13.30
C ASP A 263 -16.11 19.44 -11.94
N ARG A 264 -15.95 20.25 -10.89
CA ARG A 264 -15.79 19.75 -9.52
C ARG A 264 -17.03 18.98 -9.08
N ILE A 265 -16.84 17.79 -8.50
CA ILE A 265 -17.89 17.03 -7.83
C ILE A 265 -17.48 16.69 -6.39
N GLU A 266 -18.46 16.35 -5.57
CA GLU A 266 -18.20 15.76 -4.26
C GLU A 266 -18.07 14.23 -4.41
N VAL A 267 -16.95 13.68 -3.94
CA VAL A 267 -16.73 12.23 -3.88
C VAL A 267 -16.43 11.85 -2.43
N ASP A 268 -17.40 11.23 -1.75
CA ASP A 268 -17.14 10.68 -0.42
C ASP A 268 -16.33 9.39 -0.53
N THR A 269 -15.02 9.55 -0.35
CA THR A 269 -14.05 8.46 -0.19
C THR A 269 -13.46 8.44 1.22
N SER A 270 -14.12 9.04 2.22
CA SER A 270 -13.55 9.16 3.56
C SER A 270 -13.27 7.80 4.21
N ILE A 271 -12.09 7.66 4.81
CA ILE A 271 -11.68 6.42 5.48
C ILE A 271 -11.93 6.57 6.98
N LYS A 272 -12.80 5.70 7.51
CA LYS A 272 -13.13 5.66 8.93
C LYS A 272 -12.05 4.90 9.70
N HIS A 273 -11.79 5.33 10.93
CA HIS A 273 -10.90 4.62 11.85
C HIS A 273 -11.64 3.50 12.59
N GLN A 274 -10.92 2.41 12.88
CA GLN A 274 -11.46 1.28 13.60
C GLN A 274 -11.55 1.60 15.10
N ARG A 275 -12.73 1.38 15.70
CA ARG A 275 -12.90 1.51 17.15
C ARG A 275 -12.12 0.42 17.90
N SER A 276 -11.49 0.79 19.02
CA SER A 276 -10.75 -0.13 19.88
C SER A 276 -11.64 -1.26 20.41
N PHE A 277 -11.09 -2.46 20.53
CA PHE A 277 -11.83 -3.58 21.12
C PHE A 277 -11.83 -3.48 22.64
N ARG A 278 -12.89 -3.96 23.28
CA ARG A 278 -12.94 -4.07 24.75
C ARG A 278 -12.06 -5.21 25.29
N LYS A 279 -11.84 -6.25 24.47
CA LYS A 279 -11.00 -7.40 24.78
C LYS A 279 -10.34 -7.92 23.50
N PRO A 280 -9.18 -8.59 23.60
CA PRO A 280 -8.56 -9.27 22.47
C PRO A 280 -9.54 -10.23 21.79
N LYS A 281 -9.42 -10.35 20.46
CA LYS A 281 -10.12 -11.37 19.67
C LYS A 281 -9.19 -12.55 19.41
N ARG A 282 -9.79 -13.73 19.30
CA ARG A 282 -9.11 -14.94 18.82
C ARG A 282 -9.87 -15.47 17.61
N LYS A 283 -9.15 -15.84 16.56
CA LYS A 283 -9.72 -16.40 15.34
C LYS A 283 -8.84 -17.55 14.85
N SER A 284 -9.49 -18.68 14.56
CA SER A 284 -8.83 -19.86 14.01
C SER A 284 -9.45 -20.18 12.67
N PHE A 285 -8.63 -20.51 11.68
CA PHE A 285 -9.11 -20.91 10.36
C PHE A 285 -8.22 -22.02 9.78
N ASN A 286 -8.75 -22.68 8.76
CA ASN A 286 -8.03 -23.72 8.04
C ASN A 286 -7.61 -23.19 6.68
N TYR A 287 -6.40 -23.52 6.25
CA TYR A 287 -5.94 -23.26 4.89
C TYR A 287 -5.69 -24.59 4.15
N PRO A 288 -5.82 -24.61 2.82
CA PRO A 288 -5.72 -25.85 2.06
C PRO A 288 -4.28 -26.34 1.95
N VAL A 289 -4.10 -27.65 2.10
CA VAL A 289 -2.87 -28.39 1.73
C VAL A 289 -3.22 -29.62 0.91
N SER A 290 -2.24 -30.16 0.19
CA SER A 290 -2.45 -31.36 -0.63
C SER A 290 -2.83 -32.57 0.24
N THR A 291 -3.61 -33.51 -0.30
CA THR A 291 -4.17 -34.64 0.47
C THR A 291 -3.10 -35.52 1.12
N HIS A 292 -1.93 -35.67 0.48
CA HIS A 292 -0.83 -36.53 0.91
C HIS A 292 0.34 -35.75 1.51
N GLU A 293 0.17 -34.45 1.70
CA GLU A 293 1.20 -33.58 2.24
C GLU A 293 1.24 -33.69 3.76
N SER A 294 2.43 -33.77 4.34
CA SER A 294 2.57 -33.72 5.80
C SER A 294 2.03 -32.39 6.33
N VAL A 295 1.28 -32.47 7.42
CA VAL A 295 0.71 -31.33 8.16
C VAL A 295 1.60 -30.91 9.35
N ASP A 296 2.66 -31.67 9.60
CA ASP A 296 3.58 -31.40 10.71
C ASP A 296 4.28 -30.06 10.49
N LYS A 297 4.37 -29.27 11.56
CA LYS A 297 5.02 -27.95 11.59
C LYS A 297 4.48 -27.01 10.51
N LYS A 298 3.17 -27.05 10.25
CA LYS A 298 2.51 -26.18 9.26
C LYS A 298 1.46 -25.26 9.87
N THR A 299 1.45 -25.13 11.20
CA THR A 299 0.60 -24.13 11.84
C THR A 299 1.27 -22.76 11.81
N TYR A 300 0.45 -21.73 11.68
CA TYR A 300 0.82 -20.33 11.90
C TYR A 300 0.15 -19.83 13.17
N VAL A 301 0.93 -19.20 14.05
CA VAL A 301 0.42 -18.50 15.24
C VAL A 301 0.88 -17.06 15.15
N LEU A 302 -0.08 -16.13 15.11
CA LEU A 302 0.19 -14.71 14.88
C LEU A 302 -0.58 -13.83 15.86
N LEU A 303 0.10 -12.90 16.50
CA LEU A 303 -0.49 -11.82 17.27
C LEU A 303 -0.39 -10.53 16.46
N GLY A 304 -1.53 -9.94 16.10
CA GLY A 304 -1.59 -8.60 15.53
C GLY A 304 -2.25 -7.60 16.47
N ILE A 305 -1.79 -6.36 16.41
CA ILE A 305 -2.18 -5.27 17.31
C ILE A 305 -2.41 -4.02 16.49
N LYS A 306 -3.59 -3.40 16.60
CA LYS A 306 -3.83 -2.07 16.02
C LYS A 306 -3.17 -1.02 16.91
N LEU A 307 -2.40 -0.13 16.32
CA LEU A 307 -1.68 0.91 17.05
C LEU A 307 -2.39 2.27 16.90
N ASP A 308 -1.64 3.30 16.50
CA ASP A 308 -2.10 4.67 16.26
C ASP A 308 -2.32 4.94 14.75
N LYS A 309 -2.73 6.17 14.43
CA LYS A 309 -3.01 6.62 13.08
C LYS A 309 -1.73 6.82 12.26
N ALA A 310 -1.74 6.41 10.99
CA ALA A 310 -0.59 6.57 10.10
C ALA A 310 -0.20 8.03 9.85
N VAL A 311 -1.14 8.97 10.01
CA VAL A 311 -0.86 10.41 9.89
C VAL A 311 0.07 10.96 10.99
N ASN A 312 0.29 10.21 12.08
CA ASN A 312 1.22 10.58 13.14
C ASN A 312 2.64 10.10 12.79
N TYR A 313 3.40 10.93 12.08
CA TYR A 313 4.72 10.52 11.57
C TYR A 313 5.76 10.23 12.68
N GLU A 314 5.67 10.91 13.84
CA GLU A 314 6.50 10.57 15.01
C GLU A 314 6.19 9.16 15.52
N HIS A 315 4.92 8.78 15.57
CA HIS A 315 4.52 7.40 15.88
C HIS A 315 5.08 6.42 14.85
N CYS A 316 4.91 6.68 13.54
CA CYS A 316 5.40 5.77 12.50
C CYS A 316 6.92 5.55 12.58
N LEU A 317 7.72 6.62 12.73
CA LEU A 317 9.17 6.48 12.87
C LEU A 317 9.57 5.80 14.17
N SER A 318 8.92 6.12 15.29
CA SER A 318 9.19 5.45 16.56
C SER A 318 8.86 3.95 16.52
N PHE A 319 7.78 3.55 15.84
CA PHE A 319 7.45 2.14 15.68
C PHE A 319 8.29 1.43 14.61
N SER A 320 8.76 2.13 13.58
CA SER A 320 9.77 1.60 12.65
C SER A 320 11.07 1.25 13.41
N ILE A 321 11.51 2.15 14.30
CA ILE A 321 12.67 1.91 15.17
C ILE A 321 12.38 0.77 16.15
N LEU A 322 11.23 0.78 16.83
CA LEU A 322 10.86 -0.28 17.78
C LEU A 322 10.75 -1.64 17.10
N SER A 323 10.22 -1.71 15.89
CA SER A 323 10.12 -2.93 15.09
C SER A 323 11.51 -3.48 14.75
N HIS A 324 12.43 -2.61 14.32
CA HIS A 324 13.82 -3.01 14.08
C HIS A 324 14.53 -3.44 15.37
N LEU A 325 14.25 -2.76 16.49
CA LEU A 325 14.78 -3.12 17.81
C LEU A 325 14.32 -4.53 18.21
N LEU A 326 13.01 -4.82 18.10
CA LEU A 326 12.42 -6.08 18.55
C LEU A 326 12.69 -7.26 17.60
N LEU A 327 12.78 -7.03 16.29
CA LEU A 327 12.77 -8.09 15.27
C LEU A 327 13.86 -7.99 14.19
N GLY A 328 14.54 -6.84 14.08
CA GLY A 328 15.37 -6.48 12.92
C GLY A 328 16.63 -7.32 12.73
N THR A 329 17.19 -7.89 13.80
CA THR A 329 18.42 -8.69 13.75
C THR A 329 18.28 -10.00 14.53
N SER A 330 19.19 -10.95 14.34
CA SER A 330 19.21 -12.19 15.13
C SER A 330 19.43 -11.95 16.63
N ALA A 331 20.03 -10.82 17.01
CA ALA A 331 20.23 -10.42 18.40
C ALA A 331 19.02 -9.67 19.00
N SER A 332 18.05 -9.25 18.18
CA SER A 332 16.87 -8.52 18.64
C SER A 332 16.06 -9.38 19.62
N PRO A 333 15.65 -8.84 20.79
CA PRO A 333 15.21 -9.64 21.93
C PRO A 333 13.98 -10.50 21.64
N LEU A 334 12.97 -9.94 20.97
CA LEU A 334 11.74 -10.68 20.66
C LEU A 334 11.99 -11.74 19.58
N ARG A 335 12.78 -11.41 18.55
CA ARG A 335 13.19 -12.37 17.53
C ARG A 335 13.98 -13.52 18.13
N LYS A 336 14.99 -13.21 18.93
CA LYS A 336 15.83 -14.20 19.61
C LYS A 336 14.99 -15.12 20.50
N ALA A 337 14.14 -14.57 21.37
CA ALA A 337 13.30 -15.36 22.27
C ALA A 337 12.36 -16.32 21.52
N LEU A 338 11.78 -15.87 20.41
CA LEU A 338 10.90 -16.70 19.58
C LEU A 338 11.66 -17.83 18.86
N ILE A 339 12.82 -17.53 18.25
CA ILE A 339 13.61 -18.54 17.53
C ILE A 339 14.28 -19.53 18.49
N ASP A 340 14.88 -19.05 19.58
CA ASP A 340 15.54 -19.88 20.59
C ASP A 340 14.56 -20.82 21.32
N SER A 341 13.27 -20.50 21.32
CA SER A 341 12.22 -21.38 21.88
C SER A 341 12.07 -22.71 21.12
N GLN A 342 12.51 -22.76 19.87
CA GLN A 342 12.34 -23.91 18.95
C GLN A 342 10.88 -24.36 18.77
N LEU A 343 9.91 -23.50 19.10
CA LEU A 343 8.48 -23.79 18.94
C LEU A 343 7.99 -23.62 17.49
N GLY A 344 8.76 -22.93 16.65
CA GLY A 344 8.52 -22.73 15.23
C GLY A 344 9.84 -22.56 14.49
N SER A 345 9.81 -22.54 13.15
CA SER A 345 11.02 -22.41 12.32
C SER A 345 11.36 -20.96 12.02
N GLU A 346 10.36 -20.09 11.89
CA GLU A 346 10.52 -18.73 11.39
C GLU A 346 9.50 -17.76 11.99
N ILE A 347 9.86 -16.48 12.02
CA ILE A 347 8.97 -15.39 12.46
C ILE A 347 8.03 -15.00 11.32
N ILE A 348 6.79 -14.66 11.65
CA ILE A 348 5.78 -14.14 10.73
C ILE A 348 5.18 -12.83 11.28
N GLY A 349 4.58 -12.01 10.40
CA GLY A 349 3.84 -10.79 10.73
C GLY A 349 4.56 -9.49 10.37
N GLY A 350 5.86 -9.55 10.05
CA GLY A 350 6.62 -8.41 9.53
C GLY A 350 6.91 -7.27 10.53
N GLY A 351 6.31 -7.27 11.72
CA GLY A 351 6.43 -6.19 12.69
C GLY A 351 5.51 -5.03 12.37
N PHE A 352 6.04 -3.82 12.25
CA PHE A 352 5.28 -2.59 12.04
C PHE A 352 4.86 -2.38 10.57
N ASP A 353 3.59 -2.03 10.34
CA ASP A 353 3.02 -1.64 9.04
C ASP A 353 2.17 -0.37 9.15
N ASP A 354 2.39 0.57 8.21
CA ASP A 354 1.71 1.87 8.13
C ASP A 354 0.99 2.11 6.79
N ASN A 355 0.68 1.04 6.05
CA ASN A 355 0.02 1.12 4.74
C ASN A 355 -1.50 1.38 4.81
N ARG A 356 -2.04 1.71 5.99
CA ARG A 356 -3.46 1.92 6.31
C ARG A 356 -3.64 3.17 7.18
N ALA A 357 -4.85 3.69 7.30
CA ALA A 357 -5.15 4.87 8.11
C ALA A 357 -4.86 4.65 9.61
N ASP A 358 -5.02 3.42 10.08
CA ASP A 358 -4.59 2.92 11.38
C ASP A 358 -3.43 1.95 11.17
N THR A 359 -2.27 2.24 11.76
CA THR A 359 -1.08 1.37 11.71
C THR A 359 -1.25 0.11 12.54
N LEU A 360 -0.46 -0.91 12.28
CA LEU A 360 -0.46 -2.16 13.04
C LEU A 360 0.95 -2.66 13.37
N PHE A 361 1.04 -3.52 14.38
CA PHE A 361 2.20 -4.36 14.65
C PHE A 361 1.77 -5.82 14.68
N ALA A 362 2.49 -6.70 13.99
CA ALA A 362 2.20 -8.12 14.02
C ALA A 362 3.47 -8.97 14.19
N VAL A 363 3.37 -10.01 15.02
CA VAL A 363 4.47 -10.91 15.34
C VAL A 363 3.96 -12.29 15.73
N GLY A 364 4.68 -13.32 15.30
CA GLY A 364 4.32 -14.70 15.58
C GLY A 364 5.36 -15.69 15.09
N LEU A 365 4.99 -16.96 15.02
CA LEU A 365 5.80 -18.02 14.43
C LEU A 365 5.02 -18.80 13.37
N LYS A 366 5.72 -19.13 12.28
CA LYS A 366 5.35 -20.19 11.33
C LYS A 366 6.25 -21.40 11.52
N GLY A 367 5.89 -22.52 10.91
CA GLY A 367 6.63 -23.76 11.13
C GLY A 367 6.32 -24.41 12.49
N THR A 368 5.13 -24.15 13.06
CA THR A 368 4.77 -24.54 14.43
C THR A 368 3.58 -25.52 14.46
N GLU A 369 3.09 -25.83 15.66
CA GLU A 369 1.93 -26.69 15.94
C GLU A 369 0.87 -25.91 16.71
N ALA A 370 -0.41 -26.22 16.50
CA ALA A 370 -1.52 -25.55 17.19
C ALA A 370 -1.41 -25.60 18.72
N LYS A 371 -0.88 -26.69 19.28
CA LYS A 371 -0.64 -26.85 20.72
C LYS A 371 0.42 -25.90 21.29
N HIS A 372 1.24 -25.27 20.45
CA HIS A 372 2.26 -24.30 20.90
C HIS A 372 1.71 -22.88 21.03
N GLU A 373 0.47 -22.61 20.63
CA GLU A 373 -0.13 -21.28 20.64
C GLU A 373 0.09 -20.52 21.96
N GLU A 374 -0.33 -21.12 23.08
CA GLU A 374 -0.26 -20.46 24.40
C GLU A 374 1.19 -20.14 24.78
N LYS A 375 2.12 -21.07 24.55
CA LYS A 375 3.54 -20.87 24.84
C LYS A 375 4.16 -19.78 23.98
N ILE A 376 3.78 -19.69 22.70
CA ILE A 376 4.26 -18.63 21.79
C ILE A 376 3.78 -17.26 22.26
N LEU A 377 2.49 -17.15 22.63
CA LEU A 377 1.92 -15.91 23.16
C LEU A 377 2.55 -15.53 24.50
N GLU A 378 2.81 -16.51 25.37
CA GLU A 378 3.51 -16.31 26.64
C GLU A 378 4.94 -15.81 26.45
N ILE A 379 5.68 -16.33 25.48
CA ILE A 379 7.04 -15.85 25.14
C ILE A 379 6.98 -14.40 24.67
N ILE A 380 6.03 -14.04 23.80
CA ILE A 380 5.85 -12.66 23.34
C ILE A 380 5.56 -11.75 24.54
N ASP A 381 4.55 -12.08 25.34
CA ASP A 381 4.12 -11.28 26.49
C ASP A 381 5.24 -11.13 27.53
N THR A 382 5.88 -12.24 27.91
CA THR A 382 6.96 -12.26 28.90
C THR A 382 8.19 -11.49 28.42
N THR A 383 8.55 -11.62 27.15
CA THR A 383 9.68 -10.87 26.59
C THR A 383 9.40 -9.37 26.61
N LEU A 384 8.22 -8.95 26.16
CA LEU A 384 7.83 -7.53 26.18
C LEU A 384 7.79 -6.98 27.62
N LYS A 385 7.18 -7.71 28.57
CA LYS A 385 7.14 -7.33 29.99
C LYS A 385 8.53 -7.24 30.62
N ASN A 386 9.43 -8.15 30.27
CA ASN A 386 10.81 -8.12 30.76
C ASN A 386 11.57 -6.89 30.23
N LEU A 387 11.38 -6.51 28.96
CA LEU A 387 11.98 -5.30 28.40
C LEU A 387 11.47 -4.04 29.11
N VAL A 388 10.18 -3.98 29.46
CA VAL A 388 9.61 -2.86 30.22
C VAL A 388 10.13 -2.84 31.67
N LYS A 389 10.17 -4.00 32.33
CA LYS A 389 10.55 -4.11 33.74
C LYS A 389 12.05 -3.86 33.97
N ASN A 390 12.89 -4.44 33.13
CA ASN A 390 14.35 -4.44 33.31
C ASN A 390 15.05 -3.36 32.48
N GLY A 391 14.32 -2.70 31.57
CA GLY A 391 14.86 -1.76 30.60
C GLY A 391 15.47 -2.44 29.38
N ILE A 392 15.67 -1.64 28.33
CA ILE A 392 16.36 -2.05 27.11
C ILE A 392 17.79 -1.50 27.16
N GLU A 393 18.77 -2.32 26.76
CA GLU A 393 20.17 -1.89 26.68
C GLU A 393 20.34 -0.68 25.76
N GLU A 394 21.06 0.33 26.24
CA GLU A 394 21.24 1.61 25.53
C GLU A 394 21.87 1.42 24.15
N ASP A 395 22.82 0.50 24.03
CA ASP A 395 23.50 0.18 22.77
C ASP A 395 22.55 -0.42 21.73
N MET A 396 21.57 -1.23 22.16
CA MET A 396 20.53 -1.75 21.28
C MET A 396 19.62 -0.63 20.78
N ILE A 397 19.21 0.28 21.67
CA ILE A 397 18.40 1.46 21.29
C ILE A 397 19.17 2.31 20.28
N ARG A 398 20.42 2.66 20.59
CA ARG A 398 21.28 3.49 19.74
C ARG A 398 21.50 2.86 18.38
N SER A 399 21.77 1.55 18.34
CA SER A 399 21.89 0.78 17.10
C SER A 399 20.62 0.87 16.26
N ALA A 400 19.45 0.61 16.85
CA ALA A 400 18.18 0.64 16.12
C ALA A 400 17.85 2.03 15.58
N VAL A 401 18.02 3.07 16.40
CA VAL A 401 17.82 4.47 15.98
C VAL A 401 18.75 4.83 14.82
N ASN A 402 20.03 4.46 14.90
CA ASN A 402 21.01 4.75 13.86
C ASN A 402 20.73 3.98 12.56
N SER A 403 20.31 2.71 12.65
CA SER A 403 19.93 1.91 11.48
C SER A 403 18.75 2.52 10.73
N VAL A 404 17.71 2.99 11.43
CA VAL A 404 16.58 3.65 10.77
C VAL A 404 16.98 5.02 10.21
N ASP A 405 17.74 5.82 10.97
CA ASP A 405 18.23 7.12 10.50
C ASP A 405 19.11 6.98 9.24
N PHE A 406 19.98 5.97 9.21
CA PHE A 406 20.83 5.67 8.08
C PHE A 406 20.00 5.32 6.84
N ARG A 407 19.03 4.40 6.95
CA ARG A 407 18.16 4.03 5.81
C ARG A 407 17.40 5.22 5.24
N LEU A 408 16.88 6.11 6.10
CA LEU A 408 16.19 7.33 5.66
C LEU A 408 17.13 8.28 4.89
N ARG A 409 18.39 8.40 5.33
CA ARG A 409 19.40 9.28 4.70
C ARG A 409 20.00 8.70 3.43
N GLU A 410 20.22 7.39 3.41
CA GLU A 410 20.78 6.69 2.27
C GLU A 410 19.85 6.80 1.07
N ALA A 411 18.52 6.75 1.31
CA ALA A 411 17.49 6.81 0.28
C ALA A 411 17.77 5.84 -0.89
N ASN A 412 18.35 4.69 -0.56
CA ASN A 412 18.66 3.61 -1.47
C ASN A 412 17.52 2.58 -1.42
N PHE A 413 16.69 2.57 -2.45
CA PHE A 413 15.44 1.80 -2.47
C PHE A 413 15.50 0.55 -3.35
N GLY A 414 16.70 -0.01 -3.55
CA GLY A 414 16.86 -1.37 -4.11
C GLY A 414 16.26 -1.57 -5.50
N GLY A 415 16.25 -0.54 -6.34
CA GLY A 415 15.73 -0.57 -7.72
C GLY A 415 14.51 0.31 -7.95
N PHE A 416 13.80 0.75 -6.90
CA PHE A 416 12.71 1.72 -7.05
C PHE A 416 13.26 3.14 -7.29
N ALA A 417 12.63 3.87 -8.22
CA ALA A 417 12.88 5.29 -8.39
C ALA A 417 12.50 6.05 -7.10
N LYS A 418 13.39 6.93 -6.61
CA LYS A 418 13.20 7.67 -5.33
C LYS A 418 11.86 8.40 -5.27
N GLY A 419 11.46 9.05 -6.37
CA GLY A 419 10.18 9.75 -6.46
C GLY A 419 8.96 8.86 -6.17
N ILE A 420 9.01 7.56 -6.50
CA ILE A 420 7.89 6.64 -6.21
C ILE A 420 7.78 6.39 -4.71
N VAL A 421 8.92 6.19 -4.04
CA VAL A 421 8.95 6.00 -2.58
C VAL A 421 8.50 7.27 -1.86
N TYR A 422 8.94 8.45 -2.32
CA TYR A 422 8.48 9.72 -1.77
C TYR A 422 6.98 9.96 -2.02
N ASN A 423 6.43 9.55 -3.16
CA ASN A 423 4.99 9.58 -3.40
C ASN A 423 4.23 8.73 -2.36
N ILE A 424 4.65 7.48 -2.15
CA ILE A 424 4.04 6.59 -1.15
C ILE A 424 4.13 7.18 0.26
N GLN A 425 5.28 7.77 0.61
CA GLN A 425 5.47 8.45 1.90
C GLN A 425 4.53 9.65 2.05
N ALA A 426 4.46 10.53 1.04
CA ALA A 426 3.56 11.69 1.04
C ALA A 426 2.09 11.25 1.24
N LEU A 427 1.67 10.19 0.56
CA LEU A 427 0.33 9.60 0.68
C LEU A 427 0.02 9.12 2.11
N GLY A 428 1.02 8.79 2.93
CA GLY A 428 0.83 8.44 4.36
C GLY A 428 0.17 9.53 5.21
N SER A 429 0.22 10.79 4.75
CA SER A 429 -0.52 11.92 5.34
C SER A 429 -1.55 12.50 4.37
N TRP A 430 -1.14 12.72 3.13
CA TRP A 430 -1.93 13.36 2.08
C TRP A 430 -3.20 12.59 1.74
N LEU A 431 -3.14 11.25 1.65
CA LEU A 431 -4.30 10.42 1.34
C LEU A 431 -5.41 10.60 2.38
N TYR A 432 -5.07 10.97 3.62
CA TYR A 432 -6.00 11.12 4.73
C TYR A 432 -6.31 12.58 5.09
N GLY A 433 -6.10 13.50 4.15
CA GLY A 433 -6.45 14.92 4.30
C GLY A 433 -5.57 15.69 5.27
N LYS A 434 -4.31 15.27 5.44
CA LYS A 434 -3.28 15.99 6.20
C LYS A 434 -2.25 16.61 5.27
N ASP A 435 -1.38 17.44 5.83
CA ASP A 435 -0.35 18.16 5.11
C ASP A 435 0.54 17.19 4.31
N PRO A 436 0.60 17.27 2.97
CA PRO A 436 1.27 16.31 2.11
C PRO A 436 2.79 16.23 2.31
N PHE A 437 3.38 17.26 2.94
CA PHE A 437 4.81 17.29 3.22
C PHE A 437 5.18 16.59 4.53
N SER A 438 4.21 16.20 5.37
CA SER A 438 4.46 15.76 6.75
C SER A 438 5.41 14.57 6.84
N HIS A 439 5.18 13.55 6.02
CA HIS A 439 5.94 12.30 6.01
C HIS A 439 7.23 12.37 5.19
N LEU A 440 7.48 13.50 4.51
CA LEU A 440 8.72 13.75 3.77
C LEU A 440 9.81 14.39 4.65
N LYS A 441 9.44 14.92 5.83
CA LYS A 441 10.32 15.71 6.71
C LYS A 441 10.75 14.93 7.95
N PHE A 442 11.67 13.99 7.77
CA PHE A 442 12.07 13.08 8.85
C PHE A 442 13.06 13.69 9.85
N GLU A 443 13.86 14.71 9.51
CA GLU A 443 14.97 15.12 10.38
C GLU A 443 14.51 15.70 11.71
N LYS A 444 13.50 16.57 11.69
CA LYS A 444 12.95 17.17 12.91
C LYS A 444 12.35 16.10 13.83
N VAL A 445 11.68 15.11 13.23
CA VAL A 445 11.05 14.00 13.94
C VAL A 445 12.10 13.07 14.53
N MET A 446 13.09 12.66 13.73
CA MET A 446 14.22 11.83 14.19
C MET A 446 15.03 12.51 15.28
N ARG A 447 15.25 13.83 15.21
CA ARG A 447 15.92 14.58 16.29
C ARG A 447 15.11 14.57 17.59
N LYS A 448 13.77 14.66 17.49
CA LYS A 448 12.88 14.56 18.65
C LYS A 448 12.92 13.15 19.23
N ILE A 449 12.90 12.12 18.40
CA ILE A 449 13.01 10.71 18.83
C ILE A 449 14.38 10.46 19.49
N LYS A 450 15.49 10.88 18.87
CA LYS A 450 16.86 10.77 19.42
C LYS A 450 17.01 11.46 20.79
N LYS A 451 16.31 12.58 21.02
CA LYS A 451 16.28 13.25 22.34
C LYS A 451 15.46 12.47 23.36
N LYS A 452 14.40 11.80 22.92
CA LYS A 452 13.50 11.00 23.76
C LYS A 452 14.01 9.59 23.98
N SER A 453 14.88 9.05 23.13
CA SER A 453 15.40 7.68 23.19
C SER A 453 16.29 7.39 24.40
N VAL A 454 16.28 8.26 25.41
CA VAL A 454 16.77 7.97 26.74
C VAL A 454 15.94 6.82 27.36
N GLN A 455 16.53 6.14 28.34
CA GLN A 455 15.95 4.95 28.98
C GLN A 455 14.50 5.20 29.40
N GLY A 456 13.57 4.35 28.92
CA GLY A 456 12.14 4.41 29.24
C GLY A 456 11.22 4.81 28.08
N TYR A 457 11.71 5.43 27.00
CA TYR A 457 10.83 5.84 25.89
C TYR A 457 10.27 4.65 25.11
N PHE A 458 11.14 3.72 24.69
CA PHE A 458 10.71 2.55 23.92
C PHE A 458 9.98 1.54 24.81
N GLU A 459 10.36 1.43 26.07
CA GLU A 459 9.65 0.68 27.10
C GLU A 459 8.22 1.21 27.27
N GLY A 460 8.04 2.54 27.35
CA GLY A 460 6.72 3.15 27.42
C GLY A 460 5.86 2.91 26.17
N LEU A 461 6.48 2.81 24.98
CA LEU A 461 5.77 2.42 23.76
C LEU A 461 5.34 0.95 23.81
N ILE A 462 6.21 0.04 24.26
CA ILE A 462 5.90 -1.38 24.44
C ILE A 462 4.73 -1.53 25.42
N ASP A 463 4.83 -0.91 26.59
CA ASP A 463 3.83 -0.99 27.65
C ASP A 463 2.47 -0.51 27.15
N ARG A 464 2.41 0.72 26.62
CA ARG A 464 1.17 1.34 26.18
C ARG A 464 0.51 0.63 25.00
N TYR A 465 1.28 0.29 23.97
CA TYR A 465 0.71 -0.14 22.69
C TYR A 465 0.74 -1.64 22.47
N LEU A 466 1.71 -2.37 23.04
CA LEU A 466 1.87 -3.81 22.81
C LEU A 466 1.38 -4.64 24.01
N ILE A 467 1.46 -4.14 25.25
CA ILE A 467 1.02 -4.85 26.47
C ILE A 467 -0.41 -4.45 26.85
N GLU A 468 -0.64 -3.17 27.19
CA GLU A 468 -1.93 -2.69 27.74
C GLU A 468 -3.04 -2.54 26.70
N ASN A 469 -2.69 -2.56 25.41
CA ASN A 469 -3.65 -2.38 24.34
C ASN A 469 -4.57 -3.60 24.19
N SER A 470 -5.88 -3.39 24.36
CA SER A 470 -6.90 -4.43 24.22
C SER A 470 -7.29 -4.72 22.77
N HIS A 471 -6.93 -3.87 21.81
CA HIS A 471 -7.21 -4.07 20.38
C HIS A 471 -6.17 -5.02 19.77
N LYS A 472 -6.27 -6.29 20.17
CA LYS A 472 -5.42 -7.40 19.73
C LYS A 472 -6.24 -8.44 18.99
N SER A 473 -5.63 -9.08 18.01
CA SER A 473 -6.14 -10.27 17.34
C SER A 473 -5.11 -11.38 17.38
N ILE A 474 -5.46 -12.49 18.01
CA ILE A 474 -4.72 -13.75 17.97
C ILE A 474 -5.27 -14.57 16.81
N LEU A 475 -4.40 -14.97 15.90
CA LEU A 475 -4.72 -15.80 14.76
C LEU A 475 -4.00 -17.13 14.81
N ILE A 476 -4.74 -18.18 14.46
CA ILE A 476 -4.21 -19.53 14.28
C ILE A 476 -4.67 -20.03 12.92
N ALA A 477 -3.72 -20.37 12.06
CA ALA A 477 -4.01 -21.01 10.78
C ALA A 477 -3.46 -22.43 10.78
N THR A 478 -4.34 -23.42 10.62
CA THR A 478 -3.97 -24.84 10.58
C THR A 478 -4.13 -25.42 9.18
N PRO A 479 -3.21 -26.29 8.73
CA PRO A 479 -3.34 -26.94 7.44
C PRO A 479 -4.51 -27.93 7.46
N LYS A 480 -5.26 -28.01 6.36
CA LYS A 480 -6.36 -28.98 6.24
C LYS A 480 -6.26 -29.78 4.93
N PRO A 481 -5.80 -31.04 5.00
CA PRO A 481 -5.74 -31.91 3.85
C PRO A 481 -7.10 -32.06 3.16
N GLY A 482 -7.11 -31.91 1.84
CA GLY A 482 -8.32 -32.06 1.02
C GLY A 482 -9.30 -30.89 1.07
N LEU A 483 -9.01 -29.79 1.80
CA LEU A 483 -9.85 -28.60 1.79
C LEU A 483 -9.95 -27.98 0.38
N GLY A 484 -8.85 -27.90 -0.36
CA GLY A 484 -8.85 -27.41 -1.75
C GLY A 484 -9.78 -28.22 -2.66
N LYS A 485 -9.68 -29.55 -2.64
CA LYS A 485 -10.59 -30.44 -3.39
C LYS A 485 -12.06 -30.22 -3.03
N LYS A 486 -12.37 -29.93 -1.75
CA LYS A 486 -13.72 -29.62 -1.29
C LYS A 486 -14.21 -28.25 -1.79
N GLN A 487 -13.33 -27.24 -1.82
CA GLN A 487 -13.63 -25.92 -2.39
C GLN A 487 -13.90 -26.03 -3.89
N GLU A 488 -13.02 -26.70 -4.64
CA GLU A 488 -13.24 -26.95 -6.07
C GLU A 488 -14.53 -27.74 -6.35
N ALA A 489 -14.87 -28.73 -5.52
CA ALA A 489 -16.12 -29.48 -5.69
C ALA A 489 -17.36 -28.60 -5.48
N ARG A 490 -17.31 -27.66 -4.54
CA ARG A 490 -18.37 -26.66 -4.33
C ARG A 490 -18.47 -25.71 -5.52
N GLU A 491 -17.33 -25.23 -6.04
CA GLU A 491 -17.27 -24.38 -7.24
C GLU A 491 -17.89 -25.10 -8.44
N ARG A 492 -17.46 -26.34 -8.71
CA ARG A 492 -18.01 -27.20 -9.78
C ARG A 492 -19.51 -27.44 -9.64
N LYS A 493 -20.01 -27.62 -8.42
CA LYS A 493 -21.46 -27.78 -8.18
C LYS A 493 -22.23 -26.51 -8.56
N LYS A 494 -21.77 -25.35 -8.09
CA LYS A 494 -22.38 -24.04 -8.43
C LYS A 494 -22.40 -23.81 -9.94
N LEU A 495 -21.28 -24.10 -10.60
CA LEU A 495 -21.12 -23.97 -12.05
C LEU A 495 -22.05 -24.92 -12.83
N LYS A 496 -22.23 -26.16 -12.37
CA LYS A 496 -23.16 -27.10 -12.98
C LYS A 496 -24.62 -26.64 -12.86
N GLU A 497 -25.01 -26.09 -11.71
CA GLU A 497 -26.35 -25.51 -11.52
C GLU A 497 -26.59 -24.33 -12.48
N ILE A 498 -25.58 -23.49 -12.70
CA ILE A 498 -25.66 -22.38 -13.66
C ILE A 498 -25.78 -22.88 -15.11
N LYS A 499 -25.03 -23.92 -15.51
CA LYS A 499 -25.13 -24.48 -16.87
C LYS A 499 -26.51 -25.09 -17.17
N ASN A 500 -27.17 -25.61 -16.14
CA ASN A 500 -28.45 -26.30 -16.27
C ASN A 500 -29.67 -25.37 -16.27
N ASN A 501 -29.50 -24.12 -15.82
CA ASN A 501 -30.51 -23.06 -15.88
C ASN A 501 -30.33 -22.26 -17.18
#